data_AF-A0A963J7Y0-F1
#
_entry.id   AF-A0A963J7Y0-F1
#
_cell.length_a   1.000
_cell.length_b   1.000
_cell.length_c   1.000
_cell.angle_alpha   90.00
_cell.angle_beta   90.00
_cell.angle_gamma   90.00
#
_symmetry.space_group_name_H-M   'P 1'
#
loop_
_entity.id
_entity.type
_entity.pdbx_description
1 polymer ?
#
loop_
_entity_poly.entity_id
_entity_poly.type
_entity_poly.pdbx_seq_one_letter_code
_entity_poly.pdbx_strand_id
1 'polypeptide(L)'
;MPNWPSALICKSFLAIVLAAMGALGHAQPARLPTLGDGGDMSASAERRLGDGIARELYRDPDYIDDPQLTEYVQDMWQALIAAARARGEISAELDDRFAFQLFLGRDRTVNAFALPGGYLGVNLGLVGVVSTPDELASVLAHELSHISQRHIARLIGRQKVQTPLMMGAMVLGMLAASKNPQA
;
A
#
# COMPACT_ATOMS: atom_id res chain seq x y z
N MET A 1 61.78 6.96 -35.94
CA MET A 1 60.58 6.55 -35.17
C MET A 1 60.07 7.77 -34.44
N PRO A 2 58.82 8.23 -34.68
CA PRO A 2 58.33 9.52 -34.16
C PRO A 2 57.88 9.39 -32.70
N ASN A 3 58.30 10.34 -31.87
CA ASN A 3 58.00 10.50 -30.45
C ASN A 3 56.74 11.35 -30.23
N TRP A 4 55.68 10.74 -29.70
CA TRP A 4 54.46 11.46 -29.32
C TRP A 4 54.54 11.92 -27.84
N PRO A 5 54.23 13.18 -27.52
CA PRO A 5 54.30 13.68 -26.14
C PRO A 5 53.08 13.23 -25.32
N SER A 6 53.34 12.57 -24.19
CA SER A 6 52.38 12.03 -23.22
C SER A 6 51.52 13.07 -22.47
N ALA A 7 51.72 14.36 -22.73
CA ALA A 7 51.07 15.46 -22.02
C ALA A 7 49.62 15.74 -22.46
N LEU A 8 49.19 15.25 -23.64
CA LEU A 8 47.83 15.48 -24.14
C LEU A 8 46.78 14.52 -23.54
N ILE A 9 47.21 13.36 -23.05
CA ILE A 9 46.31 12.31 -22.56
C ILE A 9 45.71 12.68 -21.18
N CYS A 10 46.45 13.42 -20.35
CA CYS A 10 46.05 13.72 -18.97
C CYS A 10 44.95 14.81 -18.89
N LYS A 11 44.93 15.77 -19.83
CA LYS A 11 43.90 16.83 -19.85
C LYS A 11 42.53 16.33 -20.33
N SER A 12 42.50 15.30 -21.18
CA SER A 12 41.26 14.70 -21.67
C SER A 12 40.55 13.86 -20.61
N PHE A 13 41.27 13.21 -19.70
CA PHE A 13 40.67 12.43 -18.62
C PHE A 13 39.98 13.31 -17.56
N LEU A 14 40.56 14.47 -17.21
CA LEU A 14 39.98 15.36 -16.20
C LEU A 14 38.67 16.02 -16.65
N ALA A 15 38.51 16.30 -17.95
CA ALA A 15 37.28 16.88 -18.50
C ALA A 15 36.12 15.87 -18.52
N ILE A 16 36.40 14.58 -18.67
CA ILE A 16 35.39 13.52 -18.69
C ILE A 16 34.85 13.24 -17.27
N VAL A 17 35.68 13.37 -16.24
CA VAL A 17 35.26 13.17 -14.83
C VAL A 17 34.36 14.30 -14.33
N LEU A 18 34.60 15.56 -14.73
CA LEU A 18 33.73 16.68 -14.34
C LEU A 18 32.37 16.66 -15.05
N ALA A 19 32.31 16.18 -16.30
CA ALA A 19 31.05 16.05 -17.04
C ALA A 19 30.16 14.92 -16.49
N ALA A 20 30.75 13.90 -15.85
CA ALA A 20 30.01 12.80 -15.25
C ALA A 20 29.29 13.18 -13.94
N MET A 21 29.74 14.22 -13.22
CA MET A 21 29.06 14.67 -11.99
C MET A 21 27.85 15.56 -12.24
N GLY A 22 27.71 16.14 -13.44
CA GLY A 22 26.52 16.91 -13.83
C GLY A 22 25.32 16.06 -14.25
N ALA A 23 25.51 14.75 -14.41
CA ALA A 23 24.50 13.80 -14.90
C ALA A 23 23.96 12.87 -13.80
N LEU A 24 24.05 13.26 -12.53
CA LEU A 24 23.13 12.76 -11.50
C LEU A 24 21.76 13.34 -11.83
N GLY A 25 21.09 12.70 -12.79
CA GLY A 25 19.70 12.95 -13.10
C GLY A 25 18.90 12.91 -11.80
N HIS A 26 18.06 13.92 -11.60
CA HIS A 26 17.05 13.88 -10.55
C HIS A 26 16.30 12.56 -10.74
N ALA A 27 16.49 11.61 -9.83
CA ALA A 27 15.67 10.42 -9.78
C ALA A 27 14.24 10.92 -9.60
N GLN A 28 13.45 10.89 -10.68
CA GLN A 28 12.04 11.22 -10.58
C GLN A 28 11.47 10.25 -9.55
N PRO A 29 10.75 10.74 -8.52
CA PRO A 29 10.08 9.84 -7.60
C PRO A 29 9.23 8.90 -8.46
N ALA A 30 9.49 7.61 -8.36
CA ALA A 30 8.77 6.60 -9.11
C ALA A 30 7.30 6.72 -8.71
N ARG A 31 6.52 7.45 -9.51
CA ARG A 31 5.07 7.53 -9.33
C ARG A 31 4.55 6.13 -9.52
N LEU A 32 4.06 5.53 -8.45
CA LEU A 32 3.46 4.21 -8.52
C LEU A 32 2.32 4.27 -9.56
N PRO A 33 2.35 3.44 -10.62
CA PRO A 33 1.24 3.36 -11.55
C PRO A 33 -0.05 3.05 -10.77
N THR A 34 -1.14 3.74 -11.08
CA THR A 34 -2.44 3.44 -10.47
C THR A 34 -2.89 2.06 -10.96
N LEU A 35 -2.98 1.08 -10.06
CA LEU A 35 -3.36 -0.29 -10.41
C LEU A 35 -4.89 -0.47 -10.61
N GLY A 36 -5.54 0.57 -11.14
CA GLY A 36 -6.98 0.70 -11.31
C GLY A 36 -7.71 1.34 -10.13
N ASP A 37 -8.86 1.93 -10.43
CA ASP A 37 -9.96 2.21 -9.50
C ASP A 37 -10.32 0.90 -8.77
N GLY A 38 -10.63 0.94 -7.47
CA GLY A 38 -10.73 -0.21 -6.55
C GLY A 38 -11.87 -1.21 -6.81
N GLY A 39 -11.98 -1.75 -8.03
CA GLY A 39 -13.09 -2.57 -8.50
C GLY A 39 -14.37 -1.74 -8.70
N ASP A 40 -15.51 -2.38 -8.92
CA ASP A 40 -16.83 -1.72 -9.04
C ASP A 40 -17.28 -0.93 -7.79
N MET A 41 -16.47 -0.87 -6.73
CA MET A 41 -16.78 -0.16 -5.50
C MET A 41 -16.32 1.28 -5.59
N SER A 42 -17.21 2.25 -5.39
CA SER A 42 -16.80 3.66 -5.29
C SER A 42 -16.04 3.96 -3.99
N ALA A 43 -15.18 4.97 -3.99
CA ALA A 43 -14.41 5.35 -2.80
C ALA A 43 -15.31 5.69 -1.59
N SER A 44 -16.49 6.27 -1.83
CA SER A 44 -17.48 6.53 -0.78
C SER A 44 -18.14 5.26 -0.24
N ALA A 45 -18.38 4.24 -1.08
CA ALA A 45 -18.88 2.95 -0.63
C ALA A 45 -17.82 2.21 0.19
N GLU A 46 -16.57 2.28 -0.26
CA GLU A 46 -15.42 1.73 0.46
C GLU A 46 -15.24 2.41 1.83
N ARG A 47 -15.38 3.74 1.89
CA ARG A 47 -15.37 4.49 3.16
C ARG A 47 -16.45 3.99 4.13
N ARG A 48 -17.69 3.85 3.67
CA ARG A 48 -18.80 3.37 4.51
C ARG A 48 -18.56 1.96 5.04
N LEU A 49 -17.98 1.08 4.22
CA LEU A 49 -17.58 -0.26 4.65
C LEU A 49 -16.52 -0.18 5.75
N GLY A 50 -15.50 0.65 5.55
CA GLY A 50 -14.47 0.96 6.55
C GLY A 50 -15.05 1.47 7.87
N ASP A 51 -15.96 2.45 7.81
CA ASP A 51 -16.61 3.02 9.00
C ASP A 51 -17.38 1.97 9.82
N GLY A 52 -17.97 0.97 9.15
CA GLY A 52 -18.64 -0.16 9.78
C GLY A 52 -17.66 -1.02 10.58
N ILE A 53 -16.56 -1.44 9.94
CA ILE A 53 -15.51 -2.26 10.56
C ILE A 53 -14.83 -1.50 11.70
N ALA A 54 -14.49 -0.22 11.48
CA ALA A 54 -13.91 0.68 12.47
C ALA A 54 -14.75 0.75 13.75
N ARG A 55 -16.08 0.83 13.62
CA ARG A 55 -17.00 0.89 14.76
C ARG A 55 -16.99 -0.39 15.59
N GLU A 56 -16.78 -1.55 14.95
CA GLU A 56 -16.62 -2.82 15.64
C GLU A 56 -15.29 -2.87 16.37
N LEU A 57 -14.19 -2.43 15.72
CA LEU A 57 -12.86 -2.37 16.33
C LEU A 57 -12.79 -1.44 17.53
N TYR A 58 -13.41 -0.27 17.51
CA TYR A 58 -13.45 0.63 18.67
C TYR A 58 -14.21 0.05 19.87
N ARG A 59 -15.01 -1.00 19.68
CA ARG A 59 -15.74 -1.69 20.75
C ARG A 59 -15.01 -2.94 21.23
N ASP A 60 -13.92 -3.32 20.56
CA ASP A 60 -13.13 -4.48 20.91
C ASP A 60 -12.40 -4.20 22.25
N PRO A 61 -12.45 -5.12 23.24
CA PRO A 61 -11.69 -5.00 24.48
C PRO A 61 -10.17 -4.86 24.30
N ASP A 62 -9.64 -5.32 23.17
CA ASP A 62 -8.22 -5.22 22.83
C ASP A 62 -7.86 -3.88 22.16
N TYR A 63 -8.82 -3.01 21.86
CA TYR A 63 -8.54 -1.64 21.43
C TYR A 63 -7.77 -0.88 22.52
N ILE A 64 -6.76 -0.13 22.08
CA ILE A 64 -5.93 0.70 22.95
C ILE A 64 -6.23 2.17 22.69
N ASP A 65 -6.62 2.85 23.77
CA ASP A 65 -6.76 4.30 23.86
C ASP A 65 -5.67 4.87 24.78
N ASP A 66 -4.41 4.74 24.33
CA ASP A 66 -3.24 5.31 25.01
C ASP A 66 -2.71 6.49 24.19
N PRO A 67 -2.75 7.73 24.73
CA PRO A 67 -2.35 8.91 23.98
C PRO A 67 -0.88 8.90 23.53
N GLN A 68 0.04 8.36 24.36
CA GLN A 68 1.47 8.40 24.07
C GLN A 68 1.82 7.40 22.96
N LEU A 69 1.30 6.18 23.05
CA LEU A 69 1.49 5.17 22.00
C LEU A 69 0.83 5.60 20.70
N THR A 70 -0.36 6.19 20.79
CA THR A 70 -1.07 6.71 19.62
C THR A 70 -0.28 7.82 18.96
N GLU A 71 0.20 8.82 19.69
CA GLU A 71 1.01 9.92 19.17
C GLU A 71 2.26 9.41 18.45
N TYR A 72 3.01 8.50 19.08
CA TYR A 72 4.23 7.92 18.49
C TYR A 72 3.99 7.29 17.11
N VAL A 73 2.97 6.44 16.98
CA VAL A 73 2.66 5.77 15.70
C VAL A 73 2.00 6.73 14.72
N GLN A 74 1.15 7.63 15.22
CA GLN A 74 0.43 8.62 14.43
C GLN A 74 1.37 9.62 13.74
N ASP A 75 2.45 10.05 14.40
CA ASP A 75 3.42 10.96 13.81
C ASP A 75 4.11 10.35 12.58
N MET A 76 4.55 9.09 12.69
CA MET A 76 5.07 8.34 11.56
C MET A 76 4.03 8.19 10.45
N TRP A 77 2.80 7.85 10.82
CA TRP A 77 1.71 7.68 9.87
C TRP A 77 1.40 8.97 9.09
N GLN A 78 1.33 10.11 9.78
CA GLN A 78 1.09 11.40 9.13
C GLN A 78 2.23 11.82 8.21
N ALA A 79 3.49 11.58 8.60
CA ALA A 79 4.65 11.82 7.75
C ALA A 79 4.58 10.98 6.46
N LEU A 80 4.20 9.71 6.56
CA LEU A 80 4.03 8.82 5.42
C LEU A 80 2.90 9.27 4.48
N ILE A 81 1.74 9.65 5.03
CA ILE A 81 0.63 10.18 4.23
C ILE A 81 1.03 11.46 3.52
N ALA A 82 1.67 12.40 4.22
CA ALA A 82 2.13 13.65 3.63
C ALA A 82 3.10 13.40 2.47
N ALA A 83 4.03 12.46 2.63
CA ALA A 83 4.95 12.05 1.57
C ALA A 83 4.21 11.40 0.39
N ALA A 84 3.23 10.52 0.66
CA ALA A 84 2.42 9.88 -0.39
C ALA A 84 1.57 10.89 -1.18
N ARG A 85 0.97 11.88 -0.49
CA ARG A 85 0.29 13.03 -1.13
C ARG A 85 1.24 13.80 -2.04
N ALA A 86 2.42 14.16 -1.54
CA ALA A 86 3.42 14.91 -2.31
C ALA A 86 3.91 14.15 -3.55
N ARG A 87 3.98 12.81 -3.48
CA ARG A 87 4.32 11.94 -4.62
C ARG A 87 3.14 11.67 -5.57
N GLY A 88 1.92 12.07 -5.20
CA GLY A 88 0.71 11.83 -5.99
C GLY A 88 0.22 10.39 -5.93
N GLU A 89 0.59 9.64 -4.90
CA GLU A 89 0.16 8.25 -4.67
C GLU A 89 -1.25 8.16 -4.09
N ILE A 90 -1.70 9.24 -3.44
CA ILE A 90 -3.08 9.41 -2.96
C ILE A 90 -3.79 10.33 -3.94
N SER A 91 -4.83 9.82 -4.61
CA SER A 91 -5.64 10.63 -5.53
C SER A 91 -6.49 11.65 -4.77
N ALA A 92 -6.91 12.73 -5.44
CA ALA A 92 -7.77 13.75 -4.83
C ALA A 92 -9.11 13.18 -4.31
N GLU A 93 -9.66 12.16 -4.99
CA GLU A 93 -10.87 11.48 -4.52
C GLU A 93 -10.61 10.72 -3.22
N LEU A 94 -9.49 9.98 -3.14
CA LEU A 94 -9.14 9.27 -1.91
C LEU A 94 -8.87 10.24 -0.77
N ASP A 95 -8.18 11.35 -1.03
CA ASP A 95 -7.88 12.36 -0.03
C ASP A 95 -9.14 13.02 0.55
N ASP A 96 -10.19 13.19 -0.26
CA ASP A 96 -11.50 13.71 0.18
C ASP A 96 -12.34 12.66 0.93
N ARG A 97 -12.27 11.38 0.55
CA ARG A 97 -13.21 10.35 1.03
C ARG A 97 -12.67 9.49 2.17
N PHE A 98 -11.37 9.17 2.18
CA PHE A 98 -10.79 8.21 3.12
C PHE A 98 -10.52 8.82 4.49
N ALA A 99 -10.47 7.98 5.52
CA ALA A 99 -10.32 8.39 6.92
C ALA A 99 -8.87 8.73 7.26
N PHE A 100 -7.94 7.93 6.74
CA PHE A 100 -6.52 7.93 7.11
C PHE A 100 -6.31 7.86 8.63
N GLN A 101 -7.09 7.01 9.30
CA GLN A 101 -7.07 6.84 10.76
C GLN A 101 -6.37 5.54 11.19
N LEU A 102 -5.66 5.65 12.31
CA LEU A 102 -4.95 4.57 12.98
C LEU A 102 -5.82 3.93 14.08
N PHE A 103 -5.65 2.62 14.26
CA PHE A 103 -6.07 1.88 15.45
C PHE A 103 -4.89 1.13 16.03
N LEU A 104 -4.81 1.11 17.36
CA LEU A 104 -3.86 0.29 18.10
C LEU A 104 -4.59 -0.85 18.79
N GLY A 105 -4.09 -2.07 18.62
CA GLY A 105 -4.61 -3.28 19.26
C GLY A 105 -3.59 -3.90 20.23
N ARG A 106 -4.06 -4.42 21.37
CA ARG A 106 -3.22 -5.04 22.41
C ARG A 106 -2.62 -6.39 22.01
N ASP A 107 -3.09 -6.97 20.92
CA ASP A 107 -2.61 -8.25 20.43
C ASP A 107 -1.06 -8.28 20.32
N ARG A 108 -0.49 -9.38 20.81
CA ARG A 108 0.95 -9.65 20.84
C ARG A 108 1.47 -10.24 19.53
N THR A 109 0.59 -10.52 18.56
CA THR A 109 1.01 -10.92 17.22
C THR A 109 1.73 -9.77 16.51
N VAL A 110 2.75 -10.12 15.72
CA VAL A 110 3.49 -9.17 14.87
C VAL A 110 2.66 -8.92 13.63
N ASN A 111 1.79 -7.91 13.67
CA ASN A 111 0.86 -7.61 12.60
C ASN A 111 0.51 -6.12 12.47
N ALA A 112 0.26 -5.70 11.24
CA ALA A 112 -0.42 -4.47 10.87
C ALA A 112 -1.28 -4.77 9.65
N PHE A 113 -2.38 -4.04 9.47
CA PHE A 113 -3.31 -4.32 8.39
C PHE A 113 -4.05 -3.07 7.91
N ALA A 114 -4.14 -2.94 6.60
CA ALA A 114 -5.01 -1.98 5.92
C ALA A 114 -6.46 -2.46 5.87
N LEU A 115 -7.38 -1.56 6.15
CA LEU A 115 -8.82 -1.74 6.00
C LEU A 115 -9.38 -0.82 4.91
N PRO A 116 -10.52 -1.20 4.29
CA PRO A 116 -11.25 -0.33 3.36
C PRO A 116 -11.49 1.06 3.96
N GLY A 117 -11.44 2.09 3.13
CA GLY A 117 -11.78 3.45 3.56
C GLY A 117 -10.64 4.21 4.25
N GLY A 118 -9.41 3.69 4.18
CA GLY A 118 -8.21 4.36 4.69
C GLY A 118 -8.00 4.19 6.18
N TYR A 119 -8.32 3.02 6.70
CA TYR A 119 -8.10 2.68 8.10
C TYR A 119 -6.88 1.75 8.22
N LEU A 120 -6.06 1.98 9.23
CA LEU A 120 -4.83 1.22 9.51
C LEU A 120 -4.91 0.65 10.92
N GLY A 121 -4.85 -0.68 11.05
CA GLY A 121 -4.68 -1.35 12.34
C GLY A 121 -3.22 -1.73 12.58
N VAL A 122 -2.74 -1.53 13.80
CA VAL A 122 -1.39 -1.92 14.23
C VAL A 122 -1.48 -2.64 15.57
N ASN A 123 -0.90 -3.84 15.65
CA ASN A 123 -0.84 -4.61 16.89
C ASN A 123 0.41 -4.23 17.70
N LEU A 124 0.30 -4.17 19.03
CA LEU A 124 1.44 -3.89 19.90
C LEU A 124 2.55 -4.94 19.80
N GLY A 125 2.23 -6.18 19.40
CA GLY A 125 3.24 -7.18 19.09
C GLY A 125 4.22 -6.73 18.01
N LEU A 126 3.76 -5.99 16.99
CA LEU A 126 4.63 -5.38 15.98
C LEU A 126 5.47 -4.25 16.59
N VAL A 127 4.83 -3.33 17.32
CA VAL A 127 5.52 -2.18 17.92
C VAL A 127 6.59 -2.63 18.92
N GLY A 128 6.37 -3.74 19.63
CA GLY A 128 7.30 -4.27 20.62
C GLY A 128 8.47 -5.08 20.05
N VAL A 129 8.43 -5.50 18.77
CA VAL A 129 9.49 -6.34 18.16
C VAL A 129 10.43 -5.55 17.24
N VAL A 130 9.96 -4.42 16.69
CA VAL A 130 10.80 -3.56 15.84
C VAL A 130 11.96 -2.98 16.64
N SER A 131 13.14 -2.98 16.04
CA SER A 131 14.37 -2.47 16.67
C SER A 131 14.55 -0.97 16.43
N THR A 132 13.94 -0.44 15.37
CA THR A 132 14.06 0.97 14.98
C THR A 132 12.72 1.54 14.53
N PRO A 133 12.51 2.87 14.63
CA PRO A 133 11.32 3.52 14.07
C PRO A 133 11.20 3.31 12.55
N ASP A 134 12.31 3.22 11.84
CA ASP A 134 12.34 3.03 10.39
C ASP A 134 11.77 1.66 9.96
N GLU A 135 12.01 0.62 10.76
CA GLU A 135 11.40 -0.70 10.53
C GLU A 135 9.87 -0.62 10.66
N LEU A 136 9.35 0.05 11.70
CA LEU A 136 7.91 0.25 11.84
C LEU A 136 7.36 1.07 10.68
N ALA A 137 8.00 2.20 10.36
CA ALA A 137 7.60 3.05 9.25
C ALA A 137 7.57 2.31 7.91
N SER A 138 8.49 1.34 7.69
CA SER A 138 8.48 0.51 6.48
C SER A 138 7.22 -0.37 6.38
N VAL A 139 6.76 -0.94 7.49
CA VAL A 139 5.52 -1.74 7.54
C VAL A 139 4.31 -0.83 7.36
N LEU A 140 4.27 0.33 8.03
CA LEU A 140 3.17 1.29 7.85
C LEU A 140 3.10 1.80 6.40
N ALA A 141 4.24 2.02 5.76
CA ALA A 141 4.31 2.41 4.35
C ALA A 141 3.81 1.30 3.42
N HIS A 142 4.09 0.03 3.75
CA HIS A 142 3.53 -1.12 3.04
C HIS A 142 2.00 -1.12 3.13
N GLU A 143 1.44 -0.96 4.32
CA GLU A 143 -0.01 -0.90 4.52
C GLU A 143 -0.63 0.35 3.86
N LEU A 144 0.05 1.50 3.87
CA LEU A 144 -0.39 2.68 3.12
C LEU A 144 -0.50 2.38 1.62
N SER A 145 0.39 1.56 1.07
CA SER A 145 0.32 1.13 -0.33
C SER A 145 -0.92 0.28 -0.62
N HIS A 146 -1.33 -0.56 0.33
CA HIS A 146 -2.59 -1.32 0.22
C HIS A 146 -3.82 -0.40 0.23
N ILE A 147 -3.79 0.66 1.05
CA ILE A 147 -4.84 1.67 1.12
C ILE A 147 -4.89 2.51 -0.16
N SER A 148 -3.77 3.12 -0.55
CA SER A 148 -3.72 4.05 -1.69
C SER A 148 -4.01 3.35 -3.01
N GLN A 149 -3.60 2.08 -3.13
CA GLN A 149 -3.93 1.24 -4.28
C GLN A 149 -5.28 0.55 -4.14
N ARG A 150 -6.08 0.81 -3.10
CA ARG A 150 -7.42 0.22 -2.90
C ARG A 150 -7.41 -1.31 -3.07
N HIS A 151 -6.35 -1.96 -2.55
CA HIS A 151 -6.08 -3.37 -2.79
C HIS A 151 -7.24 -4.25 -2.30
N ILE A 152 -7.71 -4.00 -1.08
CA ILE A 152 -8.79 -4.78 -0.46
C ILE A 152 -10.10 -4.62 -1.23
N ALA A 153 -10.43 -3.41 -1.70
CA ALA A 153 -11.62 -3.18 -2.52
C ALA A 153 -11.59 -3.97 -3.84
N ARG A 154 -10.42 -4.06 -4.50
CA ARG A 154 -10.25 -4.91 -5.70
C ARG A 154 -10.43 -6.40 -5.38
N LEU A 155 -9.90 -6.88 -4.25
CA LEU A 155 -10.08 -8.28 -3.84
C LEU A 155 -11.57 -8.60 -3.64
N ILE A 156 -12.29 -7.74 -2.91
CA ILE A 156 -13.74 -7.87 -2.70
C ILE A 156 -14.48 -7.87 -4.05
N GLY A 157 -14.13 -6.96 -4.96
CA GLY A 157 -14.72 -6.88 -6.29
C GLY A 157 -14.52 -8.17 -7.10
N ARG A 158 -13.29 -8.71 -7.13
CA ARG A 158 -12.98 -9.96 -7.85
C ARG A 158 -13.75 -11.16 -7.30
N GLN A 159 -13.89 -11.26 -5.97
CA GLN A 159 -14.63 -12.35 -5.34
C GLN A 159 -16.13 -12.32 -5.67
N LYS A 160 -16.72 -11.12 -5.75
CA LYS A 160 -18.12 -10.93 -6.14
C LYS A 160 -18.40 -11.41 -7.57
N VAL A 161 -17.46 -11.25 -8.49
CA VAL A 161 -17.60 -11.70 -9.88
C VAL A 161 -17.42 -13.22 -10.01
N GLN A 162 -16.48 -13.81 -9.26
CA GLN A 162 -16.19 -15.26 -9.35
C GLN A 162 -17.32 -16.14 -8.80
N THR A 163 -18.02 -15.70 -7.76
CA THR A 163 -19.08 -16.49 -7.09
C THR A 163 -20.22 -16.90 -8.05
N PRO A 164 -20.90 -15.98 -8.76
CA PRO A 164 -21.97 -16.35 -9.70
C PRO A 164 -21.43 -17.12 -10.90
N LEU A 165 -20.19 -16.87 -11.35
CA LEU A 165 -19.56 -17.63 -12.43
C LEU A 165 -19.37 -19.10 -12.03
N MET A 166 -18.87 -19.36 -10.82
CA MET A 166 -18.74 -20.73 -10.30
C MET A 166 -20.09 -21.40 -10.15
N MET A 167 -21.11 -20.70 -9.65
CA MET A 167 -22.48 -21.25 -9.59
C MET A 167 -23.03 -21.55 -10.99
N GLY A 168 -22.86 -20.65 -11.96
CA GLY A 168 -23.26 -20.87 -13.34
C GLY A 168 -22.54 -22.06 -13.99
N ALA A 169 -21.23 -22.18 -13.79
CA ALA A 169 -20.44 -23.30 -14.27
C ALA A 169 -20.85 -24.63 -13.62
N MET A 170 -21.18 -24.63 -12.33
CA MET A 170 -21.70 -25.80 -11.62
C MET A 170 -23.05 -26.23 -12.19
N VAL A 171 -23.99 -25.29 -12.38
CA VAL A 171 -25.30 -25.56 -12.99
C VAL A 171 -25.13 -26.10 -14.41
N LEU A 172 -24.28 -25.49 -15.23
CA LEU A 172 -23.98 -25.95 -16.58
C LEU A 172 -23.33 -27.35 -16.59
N GLY A 173 -22.40 -27.62 -15.68
CA GLY A 173 -21.78 -28.93 -15.51
C GLY A 173 -22.78 -30.01 -15.11
N MET A 174 -23.69 -29.71 -14.17
CA MET A 174 -24.78 -30.61 -13.79
C MET A 174 -25.74 -30.88 -14.97
N LEU A 175 -26.07 -29.85 -15.75
CA LEU A 175 -26.91 -30.00 -16.95
C LEU A 175 -26.21 -30.77 -18.08
N ALA A 176 -24.90 -30.65 -18.22
CA ALA A 176 -24.11 -31.40 -19.20
C ALA A 176 -23.99 -32.88 -18.79
N ALA A 177 -23.75 -33.15 -17.50
CA ALA A 177 -23.68 -34.50 -16.96
C ALA A 177 -25.02 -35.25 -17.07
N SER A 178 -26.14 -34.56 -16.81
CA SER A 178 -27.48 -35.17 -16.92
C SER A 178 -27.91 -35.47 -18.36
N LYS A 179 -27.27 -34.86 -19.36
CA LYS A 179 -27.54 -35.09 -20.79
C LYS A 179 -26.68 -36.18 -21.42
N ASN A 180 -25.82 -36.86 -20.67
CA ASN A 180 -25.00 -37.97 -21.18
C ASN A 180 -25.57 -39.32 -20.68
N PRO A 181 -26.39 -40.04 -21.46
CA PRO A 181 -27.12 -41.22 -21.01
C PRO A 181 -26.28 -42.52 -20.95
N GLN A 182 -24.93 -42.42 -20.97
CA GLN A 182 -24.00 -43.57 -20.91
C GLN A 182 -22.93 -43.43 -19.80
N ALA A 183 -23.22 -42.70 -18.72
CA ALA A 183 -22.46 -42.76 -17.47
C ALA A 183 -23.23 -43.54 -16.40
#